data_AF-A0A948QZU0-F1
#
_entry.id   AF-A0A948QZU0-F1
#
_cell.length_a   1.000
_cell.length_b   1.000
_cell.length_c   1.000
_cell.angle_alpha   90.00
_cell.angle_beta   90.00
_cell.angle_gamma   90.00
#
_symmetry.space_group_name_H-M   'P 1'
#
loop_
_entity.id
_entity.type
_entity.pdbx_description
1 polymer ?
#
loop_
_entity_poly.entity_id
_entity_poly.type
_entity_poly.pdbx_seq_one_letter_code
_entity_poly.pdbx_strand_id
1 'polypeptide(L)' 'MTTKDKLLTIKEVAEFLRVSERSVTRYIEAGRLKASKVGWWRIKQSDLDDFLKKTSNVNNKKR' A
#
# COMPACT_ATOMS: atom_id res chain seq x y z
N MET A 1 -14.66 7.01 -17.45
CA MET A 1 -14.98 5.94 -16.47
C MET A 1 -14.37 6.34 -15.14
N THR A 2 -15.19 6.65 -14.13
CA THR A 2 -14.74 7.06 -12.80
C THR A 2 -14.14 5.87 -12.07
N THR A 3 -12.81 5.73 -12.12
CA THR A 3 -12.08 4.74 -11.34
C THR A 3 -12.21 5.14 -9.87
N LYS A 4 -13.28 4.66 -9.21
CA LYS A 4 -13.40 4.76 -7.74
C LYS A 4 -12.17 4.10 -7.15
N ASP A 5 -11.28 4.89 -6.54
CA ASP A 5 -10.16 4.37 -5.75
C ASP A 5 -10.73 3.38 -4.74
N LYS A 6 -10.49 2.08 -4.98
CA LYS A 6 -10.94 1.03 -4.06
C LYS A 6 -10.15 1.18 -2.76
N LEU A 7 -10.88 1.23 -1.66
CA LEU A 7 -10.32 1.26 -0.31
C LEU A 7 -10.17 -0.17 0.18
N LEU A 8 -8.92 -0.63 0.19
CA LEU A 8 -8.51 -1.94 0.67
C LEU A 8 -8.31 -1.91 2.18
N THR A 9 -8.55 -3.05 2.81
CA THR A 9 -8.24 -3.32 4.21
C THR A 9 -6.81 -3.84 4.36
N ILE A 10 -6.30 -3.87 5.59
CA ILE A 10 -4.99 -4.48 5.89
C ILE A 10 -4.91 -5.93 5.40
N LYS A 11 -5.99 -6.71 5.57
CA LYS A 11 -6.07 -8.10 5.15
C LYS A 11 -5.95 -8.26 3.64
N GLU A 12 -6.73 -7.50 2.87
CA GLU A 12 -6.67 -7.53 1.41
C GLU A 12 -5.30 -7.10 0.89
N VAL A 13 -4.67 -6.10 1.53
CA VAL A 13 -3.32 -5.67 1.16
C VAL A 13 -2.27 -6.73 1.53
N ALA A 14 -2.43 -7.39 2.67
CA ALA A 14 -1.56 -8.47 3.12
C ALA A 14 -1.62 -9.66 2.14
N GLU A 15 -2.82 -10.06 1.71
CA GLU A 15 -3.02 -11.09 0.69
C GLU A 15 -2.44 -10.67 -0.67
N PHE A 16 -2.69 -9.43 -1.09
CA PHE A 16 -2.20 -8.91 -2.37
C PHE A 16 -0.67 -8.89 -2.44
N LEU A 17 -0.02 -8.40 -1.39
CA LEU A 17 1.45 -8.36 -1.29
C LEU A 17 2.06 -9.70 -0.86
N ARG A 18 1.23 -10.70 -0.50
CA ARG A 18 1.65 -11.98 0.11
C ARG A 18 2.57 -11.79 1.32
N VAL A 19 2.22 -10.87 2.20
CA VAL A 19 2.92 -10.60 3.47
C VAL A 19 1.99 -10.77 4.65
N SER A 20 2.53 -10.78 5.87
CA SER A 20 1.71 -10.80 7.08
C SER A 20 1.02 -9.46 7.33
N GLU A 21 -0.16 -9.47 7.96
CA GLU A 21 -0.88 -8.26 8.39
C GLU A 21 0.02 -7.35 9.26
N ARG A 22 0.85 -7.97 10.12
CA ARG A 22 1.87 -7.28 10.93
C ARG A 22 2.85 -6.47 10.08
N SER A 23 3.31 -7.01 8.95
CA SER A 23 4.20 -6.30 8.04
C SER A 23 3.50 -5.11 7.40
N VAL A 24 2.23 -5.26 7.00
CA VAL A 24 1.42 -4.16 6.46
C VAL A 24 1.26 -3.05 7.49
N THR A 25 0.91 -3.38 8.74
CA THR A 25 0.82 -2.39 9.83
C THR A 25 2.15 -1.68 10.04
N ARG A 26 3.26 -2.43 10.06
CA ARG A 26 4.60 -1.85 10.18
C ARG A 26 4.94 -0.90 9.03
N TYR A 27 4.50 -1.19 7.80
CA TYR A 27 4.70 -0.27 6.67
C TYR A 27 3.91 1.02 6.80
N ILE A 28 2.71 0.94 7.39
CA ILE A 28 1.88 2.11 7.69
C ILE A 28 2.53 2.94 8.81
N GLU A 29 2.93 2.32 9.90
CA GLU A 29 3.61 2.98 11.03
C GLU A 29 4.94 3.61 10.62
N ALA A 30 5.70 2.96 9.75
CA ALA A 30 6.93 3.49 9.18
C ALA A 30 6.69 4.59 8.12
N GLY A 31 5.43 4.93 7.81
CA GLY A 31 5.08 5.92 6.79
C GLY A 31 5.43 5.52 5.35
N ARG A 32 5.77 4.24 5.11
CA ARG A 32 6.11 3.73 3.77
C ARG A 32 4.85 3.49 2.94
N LEU A 33 3.81 2.95 3.58
CA LEU A 33 2.51 2.72 2.96
C LEU A 33 1.49 3.75 3.50
N LYS A 34 0.91 4.54 2.60
CA LYS A 34 -0.13 5.50 2.99
C LYS A 34 -1.43 4.76 3.30
N ALA A 35 -1.98 5.03 4.47
CA ALA A 35 -3.28 4.52 4.89
C ALA A 35 -4.05 5.62 5.63
N SER A 36 -5.37 5.62 5.46
CA SER A 36 -6.30 6.51 6.16
C SER A 36 -7.02 5.76 7.26
N LYS A 37 -7.06 6.31 8.47
CA LYS A 37 -7.77 5.70 9.60
C LYS A 37 -9.23 6.18 9.59
N VAL A 38 -10.13 5.33 9.12
CA VAL A 38 -11.59 5.59 9.09
C VAL A 38 -12.28 4.49 9.89
N GLY A 39 -12.18 4.59 11.22
CA GLY A 39 -12.46 3.49 12.15
C GLY A 39 -11.35 2.43 12.12
N TRP A 40 -11.21 1.75 10.98
CA TRP A 40 -10.10 0.85 10.65
C TRP A 40 -9.18 1.47 9.60
N TRP A 41 -7.97 0.92 9.46
CA TRP A 41 -7.02 1.32 8.43
C TRP A 41 -7.55 0.97 7.04
N ARG A 42 -7.68 1.98 6.19
CA ARG A 42 -8.07 1.88 4.78
C ARG A 42 -6.91 2.35 3.91
N ILE A 43 -6.52 1.52 2.96
CA ILE A 43 -5.41 1.77 2.03
C ILE A 43 -6.03 1.97 0.66
N LYS A 44 -5.72 3.08 -0.01
CA LYS A 44 -6.17 3.26 -1.40
C LYS A 44 -5.37 2.36 -2.30
N GLN A 45 -6.02 1.79 -3.31
CA GLN A 45 -5.33 0.98 -4.30
C GLN A 45 -4.21 1.76 -5.02
N SER A 46 -4.43 3.05 -5.29
CA SER A 46 -3.39 3.94 -5.85
C SER A 46 -2.18 4.12 -4.93
N ASP A 47 -2.40 4.23 -3.61
CA ASP A 47 -1.31 4.34 -2.62
C ASP A 47 -0.48 3.04 -2.54
N LEU A 48 -1.11 1.88 -2.75
CA LEU A 48 -0.44 0.58 -2.79
C LEU A 48 0.45 0.44 -4.04
N ASP A 49 -0.03 0.88 -5.20
CA ASP A 49 0.75 0.91 -6.44
C ASP A 49 1.96 1.85 -6.30
N ASP A 50 1.76 3.03 -5.72
CA ASP A 50 2.85 3.96 -5.42
C ASP A 50 3.88 3.37 -4.45
N PHE A 51 3.43 2.60 -3.45
CA PHE A 51 4.31 1.87 -2.54
C PHE A 51 5.18 0.83 -3.27
N LEU A 52 4.59 0.07 -4.20
CA LEU A 52 5.30 -0.90 -5.03
C LEU A 52 6.34 -0.22 -5.93
N LYS A 53 5.97 0.89 -6.57
CA LYS A 53 6.90 1.70 -7.38
C LYS A 53 8.08 2.22 -6.55
N LYS A 54 7.84 2.69 -5.33
CA LYS A 54 8.89 3.18 -4.42
C LYS A 54 9.78 2.08 -3.85
N THR A 55 9.22 0.89 -3.62
CA THR A 55 9.96 -0.25 -3.03
C THR A 55 10.69 -1.07 -4.09
N SER A 56 10.29 -0.98 -5.35
CA SER A 56 10.94 -1.66 -6.47
C SER A 56 12.39 -1.21 -6.59
N ASN A 57 13.32 -2.13 -6.31
CA ASN A 57 14.75 -1.92 -6.46
C ASN A 57 15.18 -1.81 -7.94
N VAL A 58 14.22 -1.88 -8.87
CA VAL A 58 14.38 -1.62 -10.30
C VAL A 58 14.48 -0.10 -10.49
N ASN A 59 15.55 0.45 -9.94
CA ASN A 59 15.94 1.82 -10.19
C ASN A 59 16.50 1.83 -11.61
N ASN A 60 15.63 2.12 -12.59
CA ASN A 60 16.10 2.64 -13.87
C ASN A 60 16.64 4.04 -13.58
N LYS A 61 17.88 4.06 -13.08
CA LYS A 61 18.73 5.23 -12.98
C LYS A 61 18.98 5.68 -14.42
N LYS A 62 18.00 6.33 -15.04
CA LYS A 62 18.23 7.21 -16.20
C LYS A 62 19.07 8.38 -15.68
N ARG A 63 20.38 8.16 -15.60
CA ARG A 63 21.35 9.23 -15.82
C ARG A 63 21.80 9.13 -17.27
#